data_AF-A0A157SLX5-F1
#
_entry.id   AF-A0A157SLX5-F1
#
_cell.length_a   1.000
_cell.length_b   1.000
_cell.length_c   1.000
_cell.angle_alpha   90.00
_cell.angle_beta   90.00
_cell.angle_gamma   90.00
#
_symmetry.space_group_name_H-M   'P 1'
#
loop_
_entity.id
_entity.type
_entity.pdbx_description
1 polymer ?
#
loop_
_entity_poly.entity_id
_entity_poly.type
_entity_poly.pdbx_seq_one_letter_code
_entity_poly.pdbx_strand_id
1 'polypeptide(L)'
;MTLHELENLPLAISIAHHARTAAERAGAWMPATQWPGSGERLAVLHVLAGGDQSIGEPEDALRDIKAWLQAYAVQAGRQILCVAIVAPPAQVDRIKGADAEHMLGVPAEVFADVARALDFMGWFVAPAEEAAWDAAVIQARVQQALRDNPGVSQPLPPRAARRPSLIR
;
A
#
# COMPACT_ATOMS: atom_id res chain seq x y z
N MET A 1 10.79 3.22 -2.53
CA MET A 1 10.82 1.76 -2.42
C MET A 1 9.53 1.30 -1.76
N THR A 2 8.95 0.18 -2.20
CA THR A 2 7.77 -0.41 -1.58
C THR A 2 8.12 -1.78 -1.02
N LEU A 3 7.93 -1.98 0.29
CA LEU A 3 8.10 -3.28 0.94
C LEU A 3 6.76 -4.02 0.93
N HIS A 4 6.78 -5.31 0.57
CA HIS A 4 5.63 -6.20 0.64
C HIS A 4 5.91 -7.33 1.63
N GLU A 5 5.11 -7.45 2.68
CA GLU A 5 5.17 -8.57 3.64
C GLU A 5 3.92 -9.45 3.52
N LEU A 6 4.13 -10.77 3.39
CA LEU A 6 3.09 -11.78 3.17
C LEU A 6 3.08 -12.87 4.25
N GLU A 7 3.96 -12.78 5.24
CA GLU A 7 4.07 -13.80 6.30
C GLU A 7 2.83 -13.85 7.22
N ASN A 8 1.96 -12.85 7.15
CA ASN A 8 0.80 -12.68 8.02
C ASN A 8 -0.52 -13.03 7.31
N LEU A 9 -0.50 -13.94 6.32
CA LEU A 9 -1.74 -14.34 5.64
C LEU A 9 -2.87 -14.61 6.66
N PRO A 10 -4.06 -14.04 6.45
CA PRO A 10 -4.58 -13.44 5.21
C PRO A 10 -4.28 -11.93 5.02
N LEU A 11 -3.30 -11.35 5.74
CA LEU A 11 -2.89 -9.96 5.60
C LEU A 11 -1.70 -9.79 4.64
N ALA A 12 -1.83 -8.85 3.70
CA ALA A 12 -0.71 -8.28 2.96
C ALA A 12 -0.42 -6.85 3.44
N ILE A 13 0.85 -6.57 3.71
CA ILE A 13 1.31 -5.24 4.14
C ILE A 13 2.12 -4.64 2.99
N SER A 14 1.80 -3.41 2.60
CA SER A 14 2.52 -2.63 1.60
C SER A 14 2.90 -1.27 2.18
N ILE A 15 4.19 -0.93 2.17
CA ILE A 15 4.69 0.34 2.72
C ILE A 15 5.31 1.18 1.60
N ALA A 16 4.83 2.41 1.38
CA ALA A 16 5.35 3.33 0.36
C ALA A 16 5.97 4.59 0.98
N HIS A 17 7.20 4.94 0.57
CA HIS A 17 7.98 6.06 1.16
C HIS A 17 8.08 7.33 0.29
N HIS A 18 7.54 7.34 -0.92
CA HIS A 18 7.57 8.54 -1.77
C HIS A 18 6.44 8.47 -2.81
N ALA A 19 6.09 9.65 -3.35
CA ALA A 19 5.24 9.73 -4.52
C ALA A 19 5.92 8.97 -5.65
N ARG A 20 5.23 7.96 -6.19
CA ARG A 20 5.79 7.12 -7.24
C ARG A 20 5.66 7.82 -8.58
N THR A 21 6.76 7.90 -9.32
CA THR A 21 6.71 8.29 -10.74
C THR A 21 6.01 7.21 -11.56
N ALA A 22 5.47 7.55 -12.74
CA ALA A 22 4.83 6.59 -13.65
C ALA A 22 5.64 5.32 -13.92
N ALA A 23 6.97 5.45 -14.00
CA ALA A 23 7.87 4.32 -14.22
C ALA A 23 8.05 3.45 -12.97
N GLU A 24 8.12 4.05 -11.78
CA GLU A 24 8.19 3.30 -10.52
C GLU A 24 6.86 2.60 -10.21
N ARG A 25 5.72 3.18 -10.65
CA ARG A 25 4.38 2.59 -10.46
C ARG A 25 4.24 1.23 -11.13
N ALA A 26 4.89 0.99 -12.26
CA ALA A 26 4.80 -0.28 -13.01
C ALA A 26 5.55 -1.45 -12.35
N GLY A 27 6.53 -1.19 -11.48
CA GLY A 27 7.37 -2.23 -10.83
C GLY A 27 7.33 -2.23 -9.31
N ALA A 28 6.65 -1.28 -8.68
CA ALA A 28 6.63 -1.12 -7.23
C ALA A 28 5.69 -2.08 -6.50
N TRP A 29 4.90 -2.86 -7.23
CA TRP A 29 4.03 -3.87 -6.67
C TRP A 29 4.59 -5.25 -6.96
N MET A 30 4.63 -6.09 -5.93
CA MET A 30 5.12 -7.46 -6.04
C MET A 30 4.32 -8.24 -7.11
N PRO A 31 4.99 -8.88 -8.08
CA PRO A 31 4.32 -9.69 -9.10
C PRO A 31 3.41 -10.73 -8.45
N ALA A 32 2.20 -10.94 -9.00
CA ALA A 32 1.24 -11.90 -8.42
C ALA A 32 1.81 -13.33 -8.29
N THR A 33 2.81 -13.67 -9.11
CA THR A 33 3.53 -14.95 -9.07
C THR A 33 4.37 -15.18 -7.82
N GLN A 34 4.69 -14.14 -7.05
CA GLN A 34 5.47 -14.23 -5.80
C GLN A 34 4.58 -14.37 -4.55
N TRP A 35 3.26 -14.44 -4.73
CA TRP A 35 2.33 -14.58 -3.62
C TRP A 35 2.17 -16.04 -3.19
N PRO A 36 2.15 -16.33 -1.87
CA PRO A 36 1.95 -17.68 -1.35
C PRO A 36 0.62 -18.25 -1.84
N GLY A 37 0.67 -19.45 -2.43
CA GLY A 37 -0.46 -20.10 -3.10
C GLY A 37 -1.60 -20.58 -2.19
N SER A 38 -1.45 -20.52 -0.86
CA SER A 38 -2.43 -21.03 0.10
C SER A 38 -3.31 -19.90 0.69
N GLY A 39 -4.51 -19.69 0.13
CA GLY A 39 -5.54 -18.82 0.72
C GLY A 39 -6.50 -18.25 -0.32
N GLU A 40 -7.79 -18.16 -0.03
CA GLU A 40 -8.78 -17.60 -0.98
C GLU A 40 -9.08 -16.12 -0.72
N ARG A 41 -8.71 -15.61 0.46
CA ARG A 41 -9.12 -14.31 0.98
C ARG A 41 -7.91 -13.49 1.40
N LEU A 42 -7.92 -12.20 1.08
CA LEU A 42 -6.83 -11.27 1.41
C LEU A 42 -7.37 -9.95 1.94
N ALA A 43 -6.83 -9.47 3.06
CA ALA A 43 -6.95 -8.10 3.51
C ALA A 43 -5.64 -7.34 3.24
N VAL A 44 -5.74 -6.08 2.86
CA VAL A 44 -4.57 -5.26 2.49
C VAL A 44 -4.42 -4.09 3.44
N LEU A 45 -3.23 -3.94 4.01
CA LEU A 45 -2.80 -2.74 4.73
C LEU A 45 -1.77 -1.99 3.89
N HIS A 46 -2.11 -0.77 3.46
CA HIS A 46 -1.19 0.11 2.73
C HIS A 46 -0.76 1.29 3.62
N VAL A 47 0.54 1.49 3.82
CA VAL A 47 1.09 2.53 4.69
C VAL A 47 1.89 3.55 3.88
N LEU A 48 1.51 4.82 3.96
CA LEU A 48 2.17 5.94 3.31
C LEU A 48 3.15 6.58 4.30
N ALA A 49 4.41 6.15 4.23
CA ALA A 49 5.43 6.38 5.25
C ALA A 49 6.41 7.53 4.96
N GLY A 50 6.31 8.21 3.81
CA GLY A 50 7.25 9.28 3.45
C GLY A 50 6.81 10.71 3.85
N GLY A 51 5.90 10.83 4.81
CA GLY A 51 5.37 12.12 5.27
C GLY A 51 4.55 12.85 4.20
N ASP A 52 4.27 14.14 4.43
CA ASP A 52 3.35 14.92 3.60
C ASP A 52 3.74 15.03 2.12
N GLN A 53 5.04 14.89 1.82
CA GLN A 53 5.58 14.99 0.46
C GLN A 53 5.58 13.66 -0.29
N SER A 54 5.20 12.57 0.38
CA SER A 54 5.15 11.24 -0.23
C SER A 54 3.82 10.93 -0.92
N ILE A 55 2.86 11.83 -0.81
CA ILE A 55 1.52 11.65 -1.38
C ILE A 55 1.40 12.66 -2.51
N GLY A 56 1.33 12.13 -3.74
CA GLY A 56 0.98 12.91 -4.93
C GLY A 56 -0.51 13.27 -4.91
N GLU A 57 -1.18 13.19 -6.07
CA GLU A 57 -2.65 13.28 -6.07
C GLU A 57 -3.24 11.99 -5.46
N PRO A 58 -4.15 12.09 -4.46
CA PRO A 58 -4.76 10.92 -3.81
C PRO A 58 -5.41 9.93 -4.79
N GLU A 59 -6.05 10.43 -5.84
CA GLU A 59 -6.69 9.63 -6.87
C GLU A 59 -5.68 8.80 -7.66
N ASP A 60 -4.47 9.32 -7.88
CA ASP A 60 -3.41 8.56 -8.52
C ASP A 60 -2.94 7.42 -7.61
N ALA A 61 -2.79 7.69 -6.30
CA ALA A 61 -2.43 6.66 -5.33
C ALA A 61 -3.50 5.56 -5.22
N LEU A 62 -4.78 5.93 -5.19
CA LEU A 62 -5.89 4.97 -5.16
C LEU A 62 -6.01 4.18 -6.47
N ARG A 63 -5.77 4.82 -7.63
CA ARG A 63 -5.74 4.12 -8.92
C ARG A 63 -4.62 3.09 -9.00
N ASP A 64 -3.47 3.38 -8.41
CA ASP A 64 -2.35 2.43 -8.33
C ASP A 64 -2.69 1.23 -7.46
N ILE A 65 -3.29 1.47 -6.30
CA ILE A 65 -3.78 0.40 -5.42
C ILE A 65 -4.80 -0.44 -6.19
N LYS A 66 -5.77 0.18 -6.86
CA LYS A 66 -6.78 -0.53 -7.68
C LYS A 66 -6.16 -1.42 -8.75
N ALA A 67 -5.24 -0.88 -9.54
CA ALA A 67 -4.59 -1.62 -10.62
C ALA A 67 -3.85 -2.85 -10.08
N TRP A 68 -3.18 -2.71 -8.94
CA TRP A 68 -2.53 -3.81 -8.27
C TRP A 68 -3.51 -4.85 -7.72
N LEU A 69 -4.58 -4.43 -7.05
CA LEU A 69 -5.63 -5.34 -6.56
C LEU A 69 -6.29 -6.12 -7.70
N GLN A 70 -6.53 -5.47 -8.84
CA GLN A 70 -7.09 -6.12 -10.02
C GLN A 70 -6.13 -7.15 -10.62
N ALA A 71 -4.85 -6.81 -10.75
CA ALA A 71 -3.82 -7.75 -11.20
C ALA A 71 -3.76 -8.99 -10.27
N TYR A 72 -3.84 -8.78 -8.95
CA TYR A 72 -3.89 -9.86 -7.98
C TYR A 72 -5.17 -10.70 -8.07
N ALA A 73 -6.34 -10.07 -8.05
CA ALA A 73 -7.62 -10.77 -8.09
C ALA A 73 -7.77 -11.63 -9.36
N VAL A 74 -7.34 -11.10 -10.51
CA VAL A 74 -7.38 -11.81 -11.80
C VAL A 74 -6.36 -12.95 -11.87
N GLN A 75 -5.11 -12.72 -11.45
CA GLN A 75 -4.05 -13.72 -11.61
C GLN A 75 -4.05 -14.79 -10.51
N ALA A 76 -4.46 -14.44 -9.30
CA ALA A 76 -4.48 -15.34 -8.16
C ALA A 76 -5.86 -16.00 -7.92
N GLY A 77 -6.93 -15.51 -8.56
CA GLY A 77 -8.29 -16.02 -8.37
C GLY A 77 -8.83 -15.81 -6.95
N ARG A 78 -8.42 -14.72 -6.28
CA ARG A 78 -8.67 -14.47 -4.85
C ARG A 78 -9.64 -13.33 -4.61
N GLN A 79 -10.32 -13.38 -3.46
CA GLN A 79 -11.23 -12.35 -2.96
C GLN A 79 -10.48 -11.36 -2.07
N ILE A 80 -10.48 -10.08 -2.47
CA ILE A 80 -10.06 -8.98 -1.59
C ILE A 80 -11.19 -8.72 -0.58
N LEU A 81 -10.88 -8.81 0.71
CA LEU A 81 -11.82 -8.59 1.80
C LEU A 81 -12.01 -7.11 2.11
N CYS A 82 -10.90 -6.39 2.28
CA CYS A 82 -10.88 -4.97 2.56
C CYS A 82 -9.49 -4.37 2.30
N VAL A 83 -9.43 -3.05 2.23
CA VAL A 83 -8.20 -2.27 2.10
C VAL A 83 -8.18 -1.17 3.16
N ALA A 84 -7.20 -1.20 4.05
CA ALA A 84 -6.93 -0.09 4.95
C ALA A 84 -5.73 0.71 4.47
N ILE A 85 -5.86 2.04 4.44
CA ILE A 85 -4.80 2.95 4.03
C ILE A 85 -4.39 3.78 5.24
N VAL A 86 -3.14 3.69 5.66
CA VAL A 86 -2.57 4.52 6.72
C VAL A 86 -1.81 5.67 6.07
N ALA A 87 -2.21 6.89 6.38
CA ALA A 87 -1.63 8.10 5.84
C ALA A 87 -1.11 9.01 6.96
N PRO A 88 -0.16 9.93 6.66
CA PRO A 88 0.18 11.01 7.57
C PRO A 88 -1.08 11.78 7.99
N PRO A 89 -1.23 12.17 9.27
CA PRO A 89 -2.45 12.81 9.77
C PRO A 89 -2.91 14.02 8.94
N ALA A 90 -1.97 14.83 8.44
CA ALA A 90 -2.26 15.99 7.62
C ALA A 90 -2.87 15.67 6.23
N GLN A 91 -2.78 14.42 5.77
CA GLN A 91 -3.26 13.97 4.46
C GLN A 91 -4.50 13.09 4.53
N VAL A 92 -4.94 12.68 5.73
CA VAL A 92 -6.08 11.77 5.91
C VAL A 92 -7.34 12.33 5.26
N ASP A 93 -7.73 13.56 5.59
CA ASP A 93 -8.94 14.18 5.05
C ASP A 93 -8.86 14.37 3.53
N ARG A 94 -7.67 14.70 3.02
CA ARG A 94 -7.42 14.84 1.58
C ARG A 94 -7.67 13.52 0.85
N ILE A 95 -7.17 12.40 1.38
CA ILE A 95 -7.36 11.08 0.74
C ILE A 95 -8.79 10.57 0.94
N LYS A 96 -9.41 10.80 2.10
CA LYS A 96 -10.83 10.47 2.32
C LYS A 96 -11.75 11.16 1.31
N GLY A 97 -11.43 12.40 0.92
CA GLY A 97 -12.16 13.15 -0.11
C GLY A 97 -12.19 12.47 -1.49
N ALA A 98 -11.27 11.55 -1.77
CA ALA A 98 -11.22 10.79 -3.02
C ALA A 98 -12.09 9.52 -3.00
N ASP A 99 -12.75 9.21 -1.88
CA ASP A 99 -13.66 8.06 -1.71
C ASP A 99 -12.99 6.72 -2.08
N ALA A 100 -12.11 6.25 -1.19
CA ALA A 100 -11.31 5.04 -1.39
C ALA A 100 -12.18 3.81 -1.67
N GLU A 101 -13.30 3.64 -0.96
CA GLU A 101 -14.21 2.51 -1.17
C GLU A 101 -14.81 2.53 -2.58
N HIS A 102 -15.33 3.68 -3.02
CA HIS A 102 -15.86 3.81 -4.37
C HIS A 102 -14.80 3.58 -5.44
N MET A 103 -13.61 4.17 -5.27
CA MET A 103 -12.52 4.02 -6.23
C MET A 103 -12.03 2.57 -6.34
N LEU A 104 -11.87 1.89 -5.21
CA LEU A 104 -11.31 0.53 -5.16
C LEU A 104 -12.36 -0.55 -5.46
N GLY A 105 -13.64 -0.28 -5.19
CA GLY A 105 -14.73 -1.23 -5.39
C GLY A 105 -14.76 -2.37 -4.35
N VAL A 106 -14.11 -2.16 -3.22
CA VAL A 106 -14.04 -3.07 -2.06
C VAL A 106 -14.13 -2.22 -0.80
N PRO A 107 -14.57 -2.79 0.35
CA PRO A 107 -14.56 -2.07 1.62
C PRO A 107 -13.19 -1.45 1.88
N ALA A 108 -13.13 -0.11 1.99
CA ALA A 108 -11.86 0.58 2.14
C ALA A 108 -11.96 1.88 2.94
N GLU A 109 -10.96 2.13 3.78
CA GLU A 109 -10.97 3.27 4.67
C GLU A 109 -9.55 3.82 4.92
N VAL A 110 -9.47 5.11 5.22
CA VAL A 110 -8.20 5.82 5.45
C VAL A 110 -8.06 6.19 6.93
N PHE A 111 -6.89 5.90 7.50
CA PHE A 111 -6.58 6.06 8.91
C PHE A 111 -5.31 6.88 9.10
N ALA A 112 -5.23 7.59 10.23
CA ALA A 112 -4.03 8.30 10.66
C ALA A 112 -3.00 7.38 11.33
N ASP A 113 -3.43 6.18 11.75
CA ASP A 113 -2.63 5.27 12.56
C ASP A 113 -2.95 3.81 12.24
N VAL A 114 -1.96 2.94 12.45
CA VAL A 114 -2.02 1.51 12.14
C VAL A 114 -3.01 0.79 13.05
N ALA A 115 -3.15 1.19 14.32
CA ALA A 115 -4.00 0.50 15.28
C ALA A 115 -5.46 0.54 14.84
N ARG A 116 -5.98 1.72 14.48
CA ARG A 116 -7.35 1.86 13.98
C ARG A 116 -7.57 1.15 12.64
N ALA A 117 -6.56 1.13 11.77
CA ALA A 117 -6.61 0.37 10.53
C ALA A 117 -6.78 -1.13 10.81
N LEU A 118 -6.05 -1.69 11.78
CA LEU A 118 -6.18 -3.09 12.17
C LEU A 118 -7.52 -3.40 12.82
N ASP A 119 -8.06 -2.49 13.65
CA ASP A 119 -9.41 -2.62 14.21
C ASP A 119 -10.45 -2.75 13.09
N PHE A 120 -10.39 -1.88 12.08
CA PHE A 120 -11.27 -1.93 10.90
C PHE A 120 -11.12 -3.26 10.14
N MET A 121 -9.89 -3.69 9.88
CA MET A 121 -9.63 -4.91 9.12
C MET A 121 -10.09 -6.17 9.86
N GLY A 122 -10.01 -6.16 11.20
CA GLY A 122 -10.48 -7.26 12.05
C GLY A 122 -11.97 -7.59 11.89
N TRP A 123 -12.80 -6.65 11.42
CA TRP A 123 -14.20 -6.92 11.09
C TRP A 123 -14.37 -7.84 9.87
N PHE A 124 -13.43 -7.81 8.94
CA PHE A 124 -13.49 -8.57 7.69
C PHE A 124 -12.69 -9.86 7.76
N VAL A 125 -11.58 -9.84 8.50
CA VAL A 125 -10.76 -11.02 8.76
C VAL A 125 -11.41 -11.80 9.90
N ALA A 126 -12.43 -12.59 9.57
CA ALA A 126 -13.01 -13.53 10.51
C ALA A 126 -11.91 -14.48 11.05
N PRO A 127 -11.91 -14.82 12.35
CA PRO A 127 -10.93 -15.72 12.93
C PRO A 127 -11.23 -17.13 12.41
N ALA A 128 -10.66 -17.50 11.27
CA ALA A 128 -10.70 -18.89 10.82
C ALA A 128 -9.88 -19.79 11.77
N GLU A 129 -8.95 -19.22 12.55
CA GLU A 129 -8.29 -19.83 13.69
C GLU A 129 -7.75 -18.67 14.55
N GLU A 130 -7.91 -18.72 15.88
CA GLU A 130 -7.51 -17.68 16.84
C GLU A 130 -6.01 -17.28 16.77
N ALA A 131 -5.21 -18.01 15.98
CA ALA A 131 -3.78 -17.79 15.79
C ALA A 131 -3.41 -16.86 14.61
N ALA A 132 -4.31 -16.58 13.65
CA ALA A 132 -3.93 -15.92 12.40
C ALA A 132 -3.99 -14.37 12.45
N TRP A 133 -4.76 -13.78 13.37
CA TRP A 133 -4.96 -12.33 13.45
C TRP A 133 -4.60 -11.80 14.84
N ASP A 134 -3.30 -11.68 15.11
CA ASP A 134 -2.78 -10.98 16.29
C ASP A 134 -2.42 -9.54 15.93
N ALA A 135 -3.34 -8.61 16.21
CA ALA A 135 -3.17 -7.19 15.89
C ALA A 135 -1.92 -6.57 16.53
N ALA A 136 -1.52 -7.03 17.73
CA ALA A 136 -0.34 -6.51 18.41
C ALA A 136 0.95 -6.97 17.72
N VAL A 137 1.02 -8.25 17.32
CA VAL A 137 2.15 -8.78 16.54
C VAL A 137 2.24 -8.11 15.17
N ILE A 138 1.11 -7.96 14.48
CA ILE A 138 1.05 -7.26 13.18
C ILE A 138 1.51 -5.81 13.34
N GLN A 139 1.01 -5.08 14.34
CA GLN A 139 1.41 -3.71 14.60
C GLN A 139 2.91 -3.60 14.89
N ALA A 140 3.47 -4.49 15.73
CA ALA A 140 4.90 -4.51 16.03
C ALA A 140 5.75 -4.75 14.77
N ARG A 141 5.31 -5.63 13.88
CA ARG A 141 5.97 -5.88 12.58
C ARG A 141 5.89 -4.66 11.66
N VAL A 142 4.73 -4.03 11.50
CA VAL A 142 4.59 -2.80 10.71
C VAL A 142 5.54 -1.71 11.23
N GLN A 143 5.61 -1.53 12.55
CA GLN A 143 6.53 -0.57 13.16
C GLN A 143 8.00 -0.95 12.94
N GLN A 144 8.34 -2.25 12.99
CA GLN A 144 9.68 -2.73 12.67
C GLN A 144 10.04 -2.44 11.20
N ALA A 145 9.17 -2.79 10.27
CA ALA A 145 9.35 -2.55 8.84
C ALA A 145 9.51 -1.05 8.51
N LEU A 146 8.73 -0.18 9.17
CA LEU A 146 8.88 1.28 9.06
C LEU A 146 10.22 1.78 9.61
N ARG A 147 10.73 1.18 10.69
CA ARG A 147 12.06 1.51 11.26
C ARG A 147 13.21 1.04 10.38
N ASP A 148 13.11 -0.18 9.85
CA ASP A 148 14.14 -0.78 9.01
C ASP A 148 14.21 -0.13 7.62
N ASN A 149 13.14 0.55 7.22
CA ASN A 149 13.04 1.26 5.97
C ASN A 149 12.63 2.72 6.21
N PRO A 150 13.50 3.60 6.74
CA PRO A 150 13.12 4.97 7.13
C PRO A 150 12.78 5.91 5.94
N GLY A 151 12.66 5.39 4.71
CA GLY A 151 12.54 6.17 3.49
C GLY A 151 13.88 6.80 3.14
N VAL A 152 14.65 6.15 2.26
CA VAL A 152 15.87 6.74 1.74
C VAL A 152 15.49 7.92 0.83
N SER A 153 15.51 9.14 1.37
CA SER A 153 15.65 10.36 0.56
C SER A 153 17.06 10.39 -0.02
N GLN A 154 17.33 9.64 -1.08
CA GLN A 154 18.43 10.04 -1.95
C GLN A 154 17.97 11.28 -2.73
N PRO A 155 18.72 12.39 -2.67
CA PRO A 155 18.41 13.55 -3.51
C PRO A 155 18.43 13.08 -4.97
N LEU A 156 17.36 13.38 -5.71
CA LEU A 156 17.31 13.15 -7.15
C LEU A 156 18.58 13.76 -7.76
N PRO A 157 19.37 13.02 -8.57
CA PRO A 157 20.46 13.64 -9.30
C PRO A 157 19.86 14.77 -10.16
N PRO A 158 20.51 15.95 -10.22
CA PRO A 158 19.99 17.07 -10.99
C PRO A 158 19.71 16.60 -12.41
N ARG A 159 18.46 16.83 -12.86
CA ARG A 159 18.02 16.56 -14.23
C ARG A 159 19.06 17.15 -15.17
N ALA A 160 19.83 16.29 -15.86
CA ALA A 160 20.77 16.75 -16.87
C ALA A 160 19.97 17.56 -17.90
N ALA A 161 20.28 18.86 -18.00
CA ALA A 161 19.68 19.73 -18.99
C ALA A 161 19.87 19.07 -20.37
N ARG A 162 18.76 18.73 -21.03
CA ARG A 162 18.80 18.26 -22.41
C ARG A 162 19.47 19.36 -23.22
N ARG A 163 20.70 19.09 -23.69
CA ARG A 163 21.35 19.95 -24.69
C ARG A 163 20.45 19.95 -25.93
N PRO A 164 20.09 21.11 -26.48
CA PRO A 164 19.39 21.16 -27.75
C PRO A 164 20.31 20.58 -28.83
N SER A 165 19.84 19.52 -29.48
CA SER A 165 20.50 18.94 -30.65
C SER A 165 20.54 19.99 -31.76
N LEU A 166 21.73 20.50 -32.05
CA LEU A 166 21.97 21.29 -33.25
C LEU A 166 21.87 20.36 -34.45
N ILE A 167 20.76 20.50 -35.17
CA ILE A 167 20.58 19.96 -36.53
C ILE A 167 21.64 20.64 -37.42
N ARG A 168 22.40 19.84 -38.16
CA ARG A 168 23.18 20.28 -39.32
C ARG A 168 22.70 19.50 -40.53
#